data_AF-A0A5Y0FAA8-F1
#
_entry.id   AF-A0A5Y0FAA8-F1
#
_cell.length_a   1.000
_cell.length_b   1.000
_cell.length_c   1.000
_cell.angle_alpha   90.00
_cell.angle_beta   90.00
_cell.angle_gamma   90.00
#
_symmetry.space_group_name_H-M   'P 1'
#
loop_
_entity.id
_entity.type
_entity.pdbx_description
1 polymer ?
#
loop_
_entity_poly.entity_id
_entity_poly.type
_entity_poly.pdbx_seq_one_letter_code
_entity_poly.pdbx_strand_id
1 'polypeptide(L)' 'MTATRKKTATRRKPQRNTLYLPSASREELDKIALEIGYRRGRRISSSGVVQYLIKKYSSQAIEELINEDDDDFDD' A
#
# COMPACT_ATOMS: atom_id res chain seq x y z
N MET A 1 -24.96 -3.16 -43.54
CA MET A 1 -24.52 -3.71 -42.23
C MET A 1 -23.41 -2.81 -41.70
N THR A 2 -23.71 -1.93 -40.76
CA THR A 2 -22.74 -0.99 -40.18
C THR A 2 -22.14 -1.58 -38.91
N ALA A 3 -20.85 -1.94 -38.97
CA ALA A 3 -20.13 -2.52 -37.84
C ALA A 3 -19.95 -1.46 -36.73
N THR A 4 -20.60 -1.67 -35.59
CA THR A 4 -20.39 -0.87 -34.38
C THR A 4 -19.01 -1.20 -33.79
N ARG A 5 -18.05 -0.27 -33.90
CA ARG A 5 -16.76 -0.35 -33.20
C ARG A 5 -16.99 -0.38 -31.68
N LYS A 6 -16.62 -1.48 -31.02
CA LYS A 6 -16.55 -1.57 -29.55
C LYS A 6 -15.60 -0.49 -29.05
N LYS A 7 -16.12 0.46 -28.24
CA LYS A 7 -15.29 1.38 -27.45
C LYS A 7 -14.43 0.55 -26.51
N THR A 8 -13.13 0.54 -26.74
CA THR A 8 -12.15 -0.01 -25.81
C THR A 8 -12.24 0.77 -24.50
N ALA A 9 -12.46 0.07 -23.38
CA ALA A 9 -12.47 0.66 -22.05
C ALA A 9 -11.14 1.41 -21.84
N THR A 10 -11.21 2.72 -21.67
CA THR A 10 -10.04 3.54 -21.38
C THR A 10 -9.45 3.09 -20.05
N ARG A 11 -8.28 2.42 -20.10
CA ARG A 11 -7.47 2.08 -18.92
C ARG A 11 -7.25 3.37 -18.13
N ARG A 12 -8.01 3.57 -17.04
CA ARG A 12 -7.81 4.71 -16.15
C ARG A 12 -6.39 4.65 -15.62
N LYS A 13 -5.67 5.77 -15.68
CA LYS A 13 -4.32 5.86 -15.12
C LYS A 13 -4.41 5.53 -13.62
N PRO A 14 -3.46 4.78 -13.05
CA PRO A 14 -3.46 4.49 -11.63
C PRO A 14 -3.41 5.81 -10.86
N GLN A 15 -4.40 6.02 -9.98
CA GLN A 15 -4.46 7.19 -9.12
C GLN A 15 -3.28 7.13 -8.15
N ARG A 16 -2.48 8.19 -8.12
CA ARG A 16 -1.37 8.32 -7.17
C ARG A 16 -1.86 9.20 -6.03
N ASN A 17 -1.55 8.79 -4.80
CA ASN A 17 -1.86 9.55 -3.60
C ASN A 17 -0.57 9.83 -2.83
N THR A 18 -0.55 10.93 -2.08
CA THR A 18 0.53 11.30 -1.17
C THR A 18 0.03 11.11 0.25
N LEU A 19 0.71 10.27 1.02
CA LEU A 19 0.43 10.03 2.44
C LEU A 19 1.55 10.69 3.26
N TYR A 20 1.18 11.38 4.33
CA TYR A 20 2.13 11.90 5.30
C TYR A 20 2.35 10.87 6.40
N LEU A 21 3.63 10.60 6.68
CA LEU A 21 4.06 9.69 7.74
C LEU A 21 5.04 10.44 8.66
N PRO A 22 5.09 10.10 9.96
CA PRO A 22 6.18 10.51 10.82
C PRO A 22 7.53 10.09 10.23
N SER A 23 8.57 10.90 10.46
CA SER A 23 9.91 10.65 9.89
C SER A 23 10.46 9.28 10.24
N ALA A 24 10.29 8.85 11.49
CA ALA A 24 10.74 7.52 11.96
C ALA A 24 10.09 6.38 11.16
N SER A 25 8.76 6.39 11.03
CA SER A 25 8.02 5.37 10.27
C SER A 25 8.40 5.37 8.78
N ARG A 26 8.71 6.54 8.22
CA ARG A 26 9.20 6.64 6.84
C ARG A 26 10.59 5.99 6.68
N GLU A 27 11.51 6.29 7.59
CA GLU A 27 12.86 5.69 7.57
C GLU A 27 12.82 4.17 7.72
N GLU A 28 11.96 3.66 8.61
CA GLU A 28 11.74 2.23 8.78
C GLU A 28 11.19 1.58 7.51
N LEU A 29 10.19 2.20 6.88
CA LEU A 29 9.65 1.71 5.62
C LEU A 29 10.71 1.66 4.51
N ASP A 30 11.60 2.65 4.45
CA ASP A 30 12.70 2.68 3.48
C ASP A 30 13.74 1.58 3.77
N LYS A 31 14.04 1.29 5.05
CA LYS A 31 14.90 0.16 5.46
C LYS A 31 14.28 -1.19 5.05
N ILE A 32 12.99 -1.38 5.31
CA ILE A 32 12.26 -2.59 4.92
C ILE A 32 12.29 -2.77 3.39
N ALA A 33 12.04 -1.70 2.63
CA ALA A 33 12.12 -1.73 1.18
C ALA A 33 13.52 -2.11 0.68
N LEU A 34 14.57 -1.55 1.30
CA LEU A 34 15.96 -1.89 0.97
C LEU A 34 16.26 -3.37 1.23
N GLU A 35 15.87 -3.89 2.39
CA GLU A 35 16.11 -5.29 2.76
C GLU A 35 15.38 -6.28 1.84
N ILE A 36 14.10 -6.03 1.55
CA ILE A 36 13.34 -6.82 0.57
C ILE A 36 14.04 -6.77 -0.78
N GLY A 37 14.51 -5.60 -1.19
CA GLY A 37 15.16 -5.41 -2.47
C GLY A 37 16.47 -6.19 -2.60
N TYR A 38 17.27 -6.19 -1.54
CA TYR A 38 18.50 -6.98 -1.43
C TYR A 38 18.19 -8.48 -1.53
N ARG A 39 17.26 -8.99 -0.70
CA ARG A 39 16.92 -10.43 -0.67
C ARG A 39 16.30 -10.93 -1.97
N ARG A 40 15.51 -10.11 -2.66
CA ARG A 40 14.92 -10.47 -3.96
C ARG A 40 15.83 -10.20 -5.17
N GLY A 41 16.99 -9.57 -4.97
CA GLY A 41 17.87 -9.15 -6.06
C GLY A 41 17.25 -8.12 -7.00
N ARG A 42 16.26 -7.33 -6.54
CA ARG A 42 15.60 -6.30 -7.36
C ARG A 42 15.13 -5.13 -6.51
N ARG A 43 15.24 -3.90 -7.02
CA ARG A 43 14.77 -2.72 -6.30
C ARG A 43 13.25 -2.73 -6.12
N ILE A 44 12.78 -2.42 -4.91
CA ILE A 44 11.37 -2.18 -4.61
C ILE A 44 11.22 -0.77 -4.05
N SER A 45 10.13 -0.08 -4.39
CA SER A 45 9.82 1.22 -3.82
C SER A 45 9.05 1.08 -2.50
N SER A 46 9.17 2.06 -1.62
CA SER A 46 8.40 2.18 -0.38
C SER A 46 6.89 2.11 -0.67
N SER A 47 6.44 2.75 -1.77
CA SER A 47 5.04 2.63 -2.24
C SER A 47 4.64 1.21 -2.66
N GLY A 48 5.58 0.41 -3.19
CA GLY A 48 5.34 -0.99 -3.53
C GLY A 48 5.18 -1.86 -2.29
N VAL A 49 5.94 -1.56 -1.23
CA VAL A 49 5.80 -2.20 0.08
C VAL A 49 4.43 -1.89 0.67
N VAL A 50 4.04 -0.61 0.74
CA VAL A 50 2.72 -0.19 1.26
C VAL A 50 1.58 -0.84 0.47
N GLN A 51 1.66 -0.87 -0.86
CA GLN A 51 0.65 -1.54 -1.68
C GLN A 51 0.56 -3.05 -1.41
N TYR A 52 1.68 -3.72 -1.13
CA TYR A 52 1.68 -5.12 -0.76
C TYR A 52 0.99 -5.32 0.60
N LEU A 53 1.34 -4.50 1.59
CA LEU A 53 0.76 -4.58 2.94
C LEU A 53 -0.75 -4.38 2.90
N ILE A 54 -1.24 -3.34 2.22
CA ILE A 54 -2.68 -3.09 2.04
C ILE A 54 -3.36 -4.32 1.40
N LYS A 55 -2.79 -4.87 0.33
CA LYS A 55 -3.45 -5.99 -0.38
C LYS A 55 -3.45 -7.31 0.39
N LYS A 56 -2.50 -7.50 1.31
CA LYS A 56 -2.31 -8.78 2.00
C LYS A 56 -2.85 -8.79 3.42
N TYR A 57 -2.80 -7.65 4.11
CA TYR A 57 -3.07 -7.56 5.54
C TYR A 57 -4.17 -6.54 5.87
N SER A 58 -4.86 -5.94 4.89
CA SER A 58 -5.92 -4.96 5.20
C SER A 58 -7.03 -5.54 6.08
N SER A 59 -7.46 -6.78 5.84
CA SER A 59 -8.55 -7.37 6.62
C SER A 59 -8.14 -7.58 8.07
N GLN A 60 -6.93 -8.12 8.28
CA GLN A 60 -6.36 -8.31 9.61
C GLN A 60 -6.20 -6.96 10.33
N ALA A 61 -5.64 -5.96 9.66
CA ALA A 61 -5.47 -4.63 10.26
C ALA A 61 -6.81 -3.96 10.60
N ILE A 62 -7.87 -4.18 9.80
CA ILE A 62 -9.22 -3.67 10.11
C ILE A 62 -9.78 -4.38 11.34
N GLU A 63 -9.65 -5.71 11.43
CA GLU A 63 -10.12 -6.46 12.59
C GLU A 63 -9.36 -6.07 13.85
N GLU A 64 -8.04 -5.93 13.78
CA GLU A 64 -7.22 -5.48 14.91
C GLU A 64 -7.58 -4.04 15.32
N LEU A 65 -7.69 -3.09 14.39
CA LEU A 65 -8.03 -1.70 14.74
C LEU A 65 -9.47 -1.48 15.22
N ILE A 66 -10.40 -2.38 14.90
CA ILE A 66 -11.78 -2.30 15.41
C ILE A 66 -11.89 -2.95 16.78
N ASN A 67 -11.06 -3.98 17.06
CA ASN A 67 -11.14 -4.80 18.27
C ASN A 67 -10.02 -4.52 19.28
N GLU A 68 -8.97 -3.79 18.92
CA GLU A 68 -8.17 -3.03 19.87
C GLU A 68 -9.13 -1.98 20.42
N ASP A 69 -9.78 -2.35 21.51
CA ASP A 69 -10.46 -1.43 22.41
C ASP A 69 -9.55 -0.22 22.67
N ASP A 70 -10.17 0.93 22.96
CA ASP A 70 -9.54 2.17 23.40
C ASP A 70 -8.76 2.01 24.73
N ASP A 71 -7.98 0.94 24.92
CA ASP A 71 -7.33 0.52 26.16
C ASP A 71 -5.99 1.24 26.44
N ASP A 72 -5.50 2.09 25.52
CA ASP A 72 -4.24 2.85 25.70
C ASP A 72 -4.41 4.38 25.47
N PHE A 73 -5.52 4.96 25.93
CA PHE A 73 -5.61 6.40 26.21
C PHE A 73 -5.70 6.68 27.72
N ASP A 74 -4.77 6.13 28.51
CA ASP A 74 -4.56 6.56 29.90
C ASP A 74 -3.09 6.33 30.33
N ASP A 75 -2.20 7.26 29.97
CA ASP A 75 -1.10 7.75 30.83
C ASP A 75 -0.58 9.13 30.33
#